data_AF-L9WTN2-F1
#
_entry.id   AF-L9WTN2-F1
#
_cell.length_a   1.000
_cell.length_b   1.000
_cell.length_c   1.000
_cell.angle_alpha   90.00
_cell.angle_beta   90.00
_cell.angle_gamma   90.00
#
_symmetry.space_group_name_H-M   'P 1'
#
loop_
_entity.id
_entity.type
_entity.pdbx_description
1 polymer ?
#
loop_
_entity_poly.entity_id
_entity_poly.type
_entity_poly.pdbx_seq_one_letter_code
_entity_poly.pdbx_strand_id
1 'polypeptide(L)'
;MHSARDRIEYEQWLEELETIAERLELSTDARSCAMDLFLADVPEDDRSKQAVLAASLYAGSLVAGDGRTQGTVADAADVSRLSIQSRWKDLLEQAGLEPPRW
;
A
#
# COMPACT_ATOMS: atom_id res chain seq x y z
N MET A 1 12.99 8.91 2.61
CA MET A 1 13.10 8.16 3.88
C MET A 1 12.23 8.90 4.88
N HIS A 2 11.08 8.32 5.22
CA HIS A 2 10.06 8.98 6.04
C HIS A 2 10.57 9.18 7.46
N SER A 3 10.23 10.32 8.07
CA SER A 3 10.72 10.67 9.39
C SER A 3 10.17 9.69 10.44
N ALA A 4 10.90 9.46 11.53
CA ALA A 4 10.36 8.79 12.70
C ALA A 4 9.05 9.46 13.19
N ARG A 5 8.90 10.77 12.92
CA ARG A 5 7.67 11.52 13.18
C ARG A 5 6.48 11.03 12.36
N ASP A 6 6.67 10.76 11.06
CA ASP A 6 5.57 10.34 10.17
C ASP A 6 5.04 8.96 10.57
N ARG A 7 5.93 8.07 11.03
CA ARG A 7 5.55 6.76 11.56
C ARG A 7 4.71 6.85 12.84
N ILE A 8 5.02 7.83 13.71
CA ILE A 8 4.22 8.08 14.92
C ILE A 8 2.88 8.70 14.54
N GLU A 9 2.87 9.66 13.62
CA GLU A 9 1.66 10.36 13.18
C GLU A 9 0.64 9.41 12.54
N TYR A 10 1.12 8.43 11.76
CA TYR A 10 0.27 7.48 11.05
C TYR A 10 0.28 6.06 11.63
N GLU A 11 0.64 5.90 12.91
CA GLU A 11 0.78 4.59 13.58
C GLU A 11 -0.45 3.70 13.38
N GLN A 12 -1.66 4.21 13.65
CA GLN A 12 -2.92 3.47 13.47
C GLN A 12 -3.13 2.95 12.03
N TRP A 13 -2.65 3.70 11.03
CA TRP A 13 -2.77 3.32 9.62
C TRP A 13 -1.73 2.28 9.24
N LEU A 14 -0.54 2.36 9.84
CA LEU A 14 0.50 1.36 9.66
C LEU A 14 0.13 0.03 10.33
N GLU A 15 -0.56 0.06 11.47
CA GLU A 15 -1.10 -1.13 12.13
C GLU A 15 -2.21 -1.81 11.30
N GLU A 16 -3.12 -1.02 10.73
CA GLU A 16 -4.15 -1.53 9.82
C GLU A 16 -3.52 -2.12 8.55
N LEU A 17 -2.51 -1.44 7.98
CA LEU A 17 -1.76 -1.93 6.82
C LEU A 17 -1.12 -3.29 7.12
N GLU A 18 -0.43 -3.41 8.26
CA GLU A 18 0.21 -4.65 8.69
C GLU A 18 -0.83 -5.78 8.88
N THR A 19 -1.97 -5.47 9.52
CA THR A 19 -3.07 -6.42 9.72
C THR A 19 -3.62 -6.95 8.40
N ILE A 20 -3.85 -6.07 7.43
CA ILE A 20 -4.33 -6.46 6.10
C ILE A 20 -3.25 -7.25 5.35
N ALA A 21 -1.99 -6.85 5.45
CA ALA A 21 -0.88 -7.54 4.82
C ALA A 21 -0.70 -8.97 5.35
N GLU A 22 -0.87 -9.18 6.65
CA GLU A 22 -0.88 -10.50 7.27
C GLU A 22 -2.02 -11.37 6.73
N ARG A 23 -3.24 -10.81 6.63
CA ARG A 23 -4.39 -11.51 6.04
C ARG A 23 -4.18 -11.88 4.57
N LEU A 24 -3.39 -11.08 3.85
CA LEU A 24 -2.98 -11.32 2.47
C LEU A 24 -1.74 -12.24 2.36
N GLU A 25 -1.19 -12.69 3.49
CA GLU A 25 0.04 -13.48 3.57
C GLU A 25 1.19 -12.83 2.79
N LEU A 26 1.33 -11.51 2.90
CA LEU A 26 2.41 -10.77 2.25
C LEU A 26 3.74 -11.00 2.97
N SER A 27 4.82 -11.06 2.20
CA SER A 27 6.19 -11.12 2.69
C SER A 27 6.59 -9.85 3.43
N THR A 28 7.63 -9.93 4.26
CA THR A 28 8.18 -8.75 4.94
C THR A 28 8.63 -7.67 3.96
N ASP A 29 9.17 -8.07 2.79
CA ASP A 29 9.59 -7.14 1.75
C ASP A 29 8.39 -6.39 1.14
N ALA A 30 7.29 -7.09 0.86
CA ALA A 30 6.06 -6.47 0.40
C ALA A 30 5.47 -5.49 1.42
N ARG A 31 5.49 -5.87 2.72
CA ARG A 31 5.02 -5.03 3.83
C ARG A 31 5.85 -3.76 3.97
N SER A 32 7.17 -3.89 4.01
CA SER A 32 8.08 -2.74 4.10
C SER A 32 7.90 -1.80 2.92
N CYS A 33 7.79 -2.34 1.70
CA CYS A 33 7.54 -1.53 0.51
C CYS A 33 6.19 -0.81 0.58
N ALA A 34 5.12 -1.50 0.98
CA ALA A 34 3.80 -0.91 1.11
C ALA A 34 3.76 0.23 2.16
N MET A 35 4.43 0.07 3.30
CA MET A 35 4.53 1.14 4.31
C MET A 35 5.25 2.37 3.76
N ASP A 36 6.37 2.17 3.06
CA ASP A 36 7.12 3.27 2.44
C ASP A 36 6.31 3.97 1.34
N LEU A 37 5.53 3.23 0.55
CA LEU A 37 4.63 3.79 -0.46
C LEU A 37 3.48 4.58 0.17
N PHE A 38 2.86 4.07 1.23
CA PHE A 38 1.78 4.77 1.94
C PHE A 38 2.28 6.10 2.51
N LEU A 39 3.41 6.09 3.21
CA LEU A 39 3.98 7.28 3.83
C LEU A 39 4.51 8.31 2.82
N ALA A 40 4.69 7.94 1.54
CA ALA A 40 5.15 8.86 0.50
C ALA A 40 4.08 9.87 0.07
N ASP A 41 2.80 9.52 0.17
CA ASP A 41 1.69 10.38 -0.24
C ASP A 41 0.45 10.08 0.61
N VAL A 42 0.52 10.41 1.91
CA VAL A 42 -0.62 10.23 2.82
C VAL A 42 -1.64 11.35 2.60
N PRO A 43 -2.89 11.05 2.18
CA PRO A 43 -3.89 12.07 1.95
C PRO A 43 -4.55 12.54 3.26
N GLU A 44 -5.16 13.73 3.23
CA GLU A 44 -5.81 14.34 4.40
C GLU A 44 -7.03 13.55 4.89
N ASP A 45 -7.89 13.03 4.00
CA ASP A 45 -9.15 12.36 4.37
C ASP A 45 -8.97 10.84 4.59
N ASP A 46 -9.58 10.30 5.64
CA ASP A 46 -9.44 8.89 6.03
C ASP A 46 -9.90 7.90 4.95
N ARG A 47 -10.99 8.20 4.23
CA ARG A 47 -11.42 7.34 3.11
C ARG A 47 -10.35 7.27 2.01
N SER A 48 -9.66 8.39 1.77
CA SER A 48 -8.55 8.43 0.81
C SER A 48 -7.35 7.69 1.36
N LYS A 49 -7.05 7.78 2.67
CA LYS A 49 -5.97 7.02 3.32
C LYS A 49 -6.20 5.51 3.19
N GLN A 50 -7.42 5.02 3.40
CA GLN A 50 -7.76 3.60 3.19
C GLN A 50 -7.52 3.16 1.74
N ALA A 51 -7.89 4.01 0.77
CA ALA A 51 -7.66 3.73 -0.64
C ALA A 51 -6.16 3.72 -1.01
N VAL A 52 -5.37 4.64 -0.46
CA VAL A 52 -3.92 4.70 -0.66
C VAL A 52 -3.24 3.52 0.02
N LEU A 53 -3.61 3.17 1.25
CA LEU A 53 -3.13 1.99 1.98
C LEU A 53 -3.33 0.72 1.14
N ALA A 54 -4.55 0.51 0.61
CA ALA A 54 -4.83 -0.64 -0.24
C ALA A 54 -4.01 -0.63 -1.55
N ALA A 55 -3.84 0.55 -2.15
CA ALA A 55 -3.03 0.69 -3.36
C ALA A 55 -1.54 0.40 -3.09
N SER A 56 -1.02 0.84 -1.94
CA SER A 56 0.34 0.59 -1.48
C SER A 56 0.58 -0.90 -1.20
N LEU A 57 -0.38 -1.61 -0.58
CA LEU A 57 -0.31 -3.06 -0.38
C LEU A 57 -0.24 -3.81 -1.72
N TYR A 58 -1.09 -3.43 -2.67
CA TYR A 58 -1.06 -4.02 -4.00
C TYR A 58 0.29 -3.76 -4.69
N ALA A 59 0.74 -2.51 -4.72
CA ALA A 59 2.01 -2.12 -5.33
C ALA A 59 3.21 -2.81 -4.66
N GLY A 60 3.26 -2.86 -3.33
CA GLY A 60 4.29 -3.57 -2.57
C GLY A 60 4.32 -5.07 -2.89
N SER A 61 3.15 -5.71 -3.01
CA SER A 61 3.07 -7.12 -3.42
C SER A 61 3.57 -7.37 -4.84
N LEU A 62 3.42 -6.42 -5.76
CA LEU A 62 3.96 -6.52 -7.12
C LEU A 62 5.48 -6.37 -7.12
N VAL A 63 6.01 -5.38 -6.39
CA VAL A 63 7.44 -5.09 -6.30
C VAL A 63 8.19 -6.25 -5.65
N ALA A 64 7.63 -6.85 -4.60
CA ALA A 64 8.23 -7.99 -3.90
C ALA A 64 8.03 -9.33 -4.64
N GLY A 65 7.17 -9.39 -5.65
CA GLY A 65 6.89 -10.62 -6.41
C GLY A 65 5.85 -11.56 -5.79
N ASP A 66 5.15 -11.13 -4.73
CA ASP A 66 4.05 -11.89 -4.09
C ASP A 66 2.81 -11.98 -4.98
N GLY A 67 2.58 -10.98 -5.85
CA GLY A 67 1.62 -11.05 -6.94
C GLY A 67 0.15 -11.14 -6.53
N ARG A 68 -0.27 -10.46 -5.45
CA ARG A 68 -1.69 -10.44 -5.05
C ARG A 68 -2.52 -9.67 -6.07
N THR A 69 -3.74 -10.14 -6.33
CA THR A 69 -4.65 -9.46 -7.26
C THR A 69 -5.24 -8.21 -6.63
N GLN A 70 -5.52 -7.18 -7.42
CA GLN A 70 -6.21 -5.99 -6.92
C GLN A 70 -7.57 -6.30 -6.28
N GLY A 71 -8.27 -7.35 -6.76
CA GLY A 71 -9.54 -7.78 -6.16
C GLY A 71 -9.34 -8.33 -4.74
N THR A 72 -8.37 -9.22 -4.56
CA THR A 72 -8.03 -9.78 -3.25
C THR A 72 -7.63 -8.68 -2.26
N VAL A 73 -6.83 -7.70 -2.70
CA VAL A 73 -6.44 -6.56 -1.86
C VAL A 73 -7.63 -5.64 -1.56
N ALA A 74 -8.51 -5.41 -2.54
CA ALA A 74 -9.71 -4.60 -2.37
C ALA A 74 -10.66 -5.20 -1.33
N ASP A 75 -10.93 -6.50 -1.42
CA ASP A 75 -11.76 -7.24 -0.46
C ASP A 75 -11.12 -7.24 0.93
N ALA A 76 -9.78 -7.32 0.98
CA ALA A 76 -9.03 -7.30 2.24
C ALA A 76 -8.91 -5.90 2.87
N ALA A 77 -9.17 -4.82 2.14
CA ALA A 77 -9.09 -3.46 2.67
C ALA A 77 -10.45 -2.76 2.73
N ASP A 78 -11.54 -3.46 2.39
CA ASP A 78 -12.90 -2.89 2.28
C ASP A 78 -12.95 -1.64 1.38
N VAL A 79 -12.32 -1.73 0.21
CA VAL A 79 -12.32 -0.69 -0.82
C VAL A 79 -12.75 -1.24 -2.17
N SER A 80 -13.06 -0.37 -3.11
CA SER A 80 -13.29 -0.81 -4.48
C SER A 80 -11.97 -1.17 -5.17
N ARG A 81 -11.99 -2.17 -6.06
CA ARG A 81 -10.85 -2.47 -6.95
C ARG A 81 -10.42 -1.24 -7.76
N LEU A 82 -11.36 -0.39 -8.16
CA LEU A 82 -11.07 0.84 -8.90
C LEU A 82 -10.24 1.83 -8.06
N SER A 83 -10.46 1.89 -6.75
CA SER A 83 -9.70 2.73 -5.82
C SER A 83 -8.20 2.40 -5.85
N ILE A 84 -7.88 1.10 -5.93
CA ILE A 84 -6.51 0.61 -6.10
C ILE A 84 -6.02 0.91 -7.51
N GLN A 85 -6.81 0.51 -8.53
CA GLN A 85 -6.44 0.63 -9.94
C GLN A 85 -6.02 2.04 -10.34
N SER A 86 -6.69 3.06 -9.81
CA SER A 86 -6.45 4.46 -10.16
C SER A 86 -5.27 5.11 -9.45
N ARG A 87 -4.55 4.40 -8.57
CA ARG A 87 -3.50 4.98 -7.69
C ARG A 87 -2.17 4.26 -7.72
N TRP A 88 -2.18 2.93 -7.86
CA TRP A 88 -0.99 2.12 -7.60
C TRP A 88 0.21 2.44 -8.50
N LYS A 89 -0.02 2.86 -9.76
CA LYS A 89 1.05 3.25 -10.68
C LYS A 89 1.70 4.56 -10.25
N ASP A 90 0.87 5.56 -9.99
CA ASP A 90 1.32 6.88 -9.56
C ASP A 90 2.12 6.77 -8.25
N LEU A 91 1.72 5.91 -7.31
CA LEU A 91 2.50 5.64 -6.09
C LEU A 91 3.89 5.06 -6.39
N LEU A 92 3.99 4.09 -7.30
CA LEU A 92 5.29 3.54 -7.71
C LEU A 92 6.16 4.61 -8.40
N GLU A 93 5.59 5.37 -9.33
CA GLU A 93 6.27 6.43 -10.06
C GLU A 93 6.81 7.50 -9.11
N GLN A 94 6.00 7.94 -8.14
CA GLN A 94 6.41 8.91 -7.12
C GLN A 94 7.51 8.38 -6.20
N ALA A 95 7.51 7.07 -5.91
CA ALA A 95 8.57 6.42 -5.16
C ALA A 95 9.83 6.11 -6.00
N GLY A 96 9.83 6.45 -7.30
CA GLY A 96 10.94 6.14 -8.21
C GLY A 96 11.07 4.65 -8.52
N LEU A 97 9.99 3.88 -8.35
CA LEU A 97 9.92 2.45 -8.63
C LEU A 97 9.23 2.22 -9.97
N GLU A 98 9.69 1.22 -10.71
CA GLU A 98 9.01 0.77 -11.92
C GLU A 98 8.10 -0.43 -11.62
N PRO A 99 6.88 -0.47 -12.19
CA PRO A 99 6.05 -1.65 -12.13
C PRO A 99 6.72 -2.81 -12.86
N PRO A 100 6.52 -4.06 -12.40
CA PRO A 100 7.08 -5.22 -13.09
C PRO A 100 6.55 -5.31 -14.54
N ARG A 101 7.41 -5.70 -15.48
CA ARG A 101 7.12 -5.72 -16.93
C ARG A 101 6.67 -7.08 -17.48
N TRP A 102 6.36 -8.03 -16.60
CA TRP A 102 6.08 -9.42 -16.97
C TRP A 102 4.58 -9.71 -17.14
#